data_AF-A0A1E7IJJ7-F1
#
_entry.id   AF-A0A1E7IJJ7-F1
#
_cell.length_a   1.000
_cell.length_b   1.000
_cell.length_c   1.000
_cell.angle_alpha   90.00
_cell.angle_beta   90.00
_cell.angle_gamma   90.00
#
_symmetry.space_group_name_H-M   'P 1'
#
loop_
_entity.id
_entity.type
_entity.pdbx_description
1 polymer ?
#
loop_
_entity_poly.entity_id
_entity_poly.type
_entity_poly.pdbx_seq_one_letter_code
_entity_poly.pdbx_strand_id
1 'polypeptide(L)'
;MASLKNAKHEKFCQVWHETNNKSEAYRKSHPTASKWKDATVNNRASELSKQDEILGRFSELQELALKSHGVTIESLLKELDEARGIALKAETPQTSSAVSATMNKAKLVGLDKHDASVKVDVTVRNTLDDFYS
;
A
#
# COMPACT_ATOMS: atom_id res chain seq x y z
N MET A 1 -20.63 -15.18 -2.77
CA MET A 1 -19.78 -14.17 -2.10
C MET A 1 -19.49 -14.67 -0.71
N ALA A 2 -18.33 -15.27 -0.47
CA ALA A 2 -17.95 -15.71 0.86
C ALA A 2 -17.31 -14.53 1.59
N SER A 3 -18.05 -13.88 2.49
CA SER A 3 -17.45 -12.99 3.48
C SER A 3 -16.71 -13.83 4.52
N LEU A 4 -15.68 -13.27 5.17
CA LEU A 4 -15.07 -13.96 6.30
C LEU A 4 -16.15 -14.28 7.34
N LYS A 5 -16.00 -15.44 8.01
CA LYS A 5 -16.89 -15.85 9.10
C LYS A 5 -16.90 -14.82 10.24
N ASN A 6 -15.80 -14.09 10.40
CA ASN A 6 -15.69 -13.02 11.38
C ASN A 6 -16.03 -11.66 10.74
N ALA A 7 -17.18 -11.11 11.12
CA ALA A 7 -17.66 -9.81 10.64
C ALA A 7 -16.69 -8.64 10.92
N LYS A 8 -15.88 -8.71 11.98
CA LYS A 8 -14.87 -7.69 12.28
C LYS A 8 -13.73 -7.74 11.28
N HIS A 9 -13.31 -8.94 10.90
CA HIS A 9 -12.25 -9.15 9.92
C HIS A 9 -12.68 -8.70 8.54
N GLU A 10 -13.91 -9.05 8.12
CA GLU A 10 -14.47 -8.57 6.86
C GLU A 10 -14.52 -7.02 6.82
N LYS A 11 -15.02 -6.39 7.88
CA LYS A 11 -15.07 -4.93 7.99
C LYS A 11 -13.67 -4.30 7.98
N PHE A 12 -12.69 -4.96 8.60
CA PHE A 12 -11.29 -4.52 8.55
C PHE A 12 -10.77 -4.52 7.11
N CYS A 13 -10.98 -5.60 6.35
CA CYS A 13 -10.54 -5.68 4.95
C CYS A 13 -11.18 -4.59 4.07
N GLN A 14 -12.49 -4.35 4.24
CA GLN A 14 -13.22 -3.32 3.49
C GLN A 14 -12.68 -1.92 3.77
N VAL A 15 -12.58 -1.54 5.05
CA VAL A 15 -12.07 -0.21 5.41
C VAL A 15 -10.59 -0.06 5.05
N TRP A 16 -9.79 -1.12 5.19
CA TRP A 16 -8.39 -1.08 4.79
C TRP A 16 -8.26 -0.87 3.28
N HIS A 17 -9.10 -1.49 2.46
CA HIS A 17 -9.13 -1.27 1.02
C HIS A 17 -9.48 0.18 0.66
N GLU A 18 -10.46 0.78 1.34
CA GLU A 18 -10.91 2.17 1.08
C GLU A 18 -9.91 3.24 1.55
N THR A 19 -9.34 3.06 2.75
CA THR A 19 -8.52 4.10 3.41
C THR A 19 -7.02 3.91 3.19
N ASN A 20 -6.61 2.74 2.72
CA ASN A 20 -5.22 2.28 2.68
C ASN A 20 -4.48 2.42 4.03
N ASN A 21 -5.21 2.50 5.15
CA ASN A 21 -4.67 2.70 6.48
C ASN A 21 -5.13 1.57 7.42
N LYS A 22 -4.17 0.71 7.79
CA LYS A 22 -4.41 -0.45 8.67
C LYS A 22 -4.91 -0.04 10.05
N SER A 23 -4.35 1.02 10.62
CA SER A 23 -4.69 1.46 11.98
C SER A 23 -6.09 2.05 12.04
N GLU A 24 -6.47 2.82 11.02
CA GLU A 24 -7.83 3.33 10.88
C GLU A 24 -8.84 2.19 10.67
N ALA A 25 -8.51 1.24 9.80
CA ALA A 25 -9.31 0.03 9.58
C ALA A 25 -9.52 -0.78 10.86
N TYR A 26 -8.50 -0.89 11.71
CA TYR A 26 -8.61 -1.57 12.99
C TYR A 26 -9.58 -0.86 13.95
N ARG A 27 -9.51 0.48 14.05
CA ARG A 27 -10.45 1.24 14.89
C ARG A 27 -11.89 1.15 14.42
N LYS A 28 -12.14 1.18 13.10
CA LYS A 28 -13.50 1.07 12.55
C LYS A 28 -14.08 -0.35 12.65
N SER A 29 -13.25 -1.38 12.62
CA SER A 29 -13.65 -2.78 12.80
C SER A 29 -13.81 -3.18 14.27
N HIS A 30 -13.03 -2.59 15.17
CA HIS A 30 -13.04 -2.86 16.61
C HIS A 30 -13.36 -1.58 17.40
N PRO A 31 -14.64 -1.29 17.70
CA PRO A 31 -15.04 -0.08 18.41
C PRO A 31 -14.37 0.11 19.79
N THR A 32 -13.96 -0.98 20.43
CA THR A 32 -13.21 -0.95 21.69
C THR A 32 -11.81 -0.37 21.55
N ALA A 33 -11.21 -0.47 20.35
CA ALA A 33 -9.87 0.05 20.06
C ALA A 33 -9.83 1.58 19.92
N SER A 34 -10.98 2.25 19.85
CA SER A 34 -11.05 3.72 19.81
C SER A 34 -10.43 4.38 21.05
N LYS A 35 -10.46 3.69 22.20
CA LYS A 35 -9.88 4.17 23.46
C LYS A 35 -8.44 3.71 23.69
N TRP A 36 -7.88 2.93 22.77
CA TRP A 36 -6.53 2.38 22.93
C TRP A 36 -5.47 3.37 22.45
N LYS A 37 -4.27 3.21 23.02
CA LYS A 37 -3.07 3.93 22.56
C LYS A 37 -2.74 3.57 21.12
N ASP A 38 -2.26 4.54 20.36
CA ASP A 38 -1.96 4.40 18.94
C ASP A 38 -0.95 3.28 18.65
N ALA A 39 0.10 3.16 19.48
CA ALA A 39 1.09 2.10 19.35
C ALA A 39 0.46 0.69 19.44
N THR A 40 -0.51 0.50 20.35
CA THR A 40 -1.21 -0.77 20.51
C THR A 40 -2.07 -1.09 19.29
N VAL A 41 -2.79 -0.08 18.76
CA VAL A 41 -3.61 -0.23 17.56
C VAL A 41 -2.74 -0.58 16.35
N ASN A 42 -1.61 0.12 16.16
CA ASN A 42 -0.68 -0.12 15.06
C ASN A 42 -0.13 -1.55 15.09
N ASN A 43 0.31 -2.02 16.25
CA ASN A 43 0.85 -3.38 16.41
C ASN A 43 -0.23 -4.43 16.10
N ARG A 44 -1.43 -4.29 16.67
CA ARG A 44 -2.55 -5.22 16.44
C ARG A 44 -3.04 -5.21 14.99
N ALA A 45 -3.11 -4.04 14.36
CA ALA A 45 -3.47 -3.91 12.96
C ALA A 45 -2.42 -4.57 12.06
N SER A 46 -1.13 -4.44 12.40
CA SER A 46 -0.04 -5.10 11.68
C SER A 46 -0.12 -6.62 11.80
N GLU A 47 -0.33 -7.16 13.02
CA GLU A 47 -0.56 -8.58 13.26
C GLU A 47 -1.75 -9.10 12.44
N LEU A 48 -2.90 -8.42 12.50
CA LEU A 48 -4.11 -8.82 11.77
C LEU A 48 -3.89 -8.81 10.25
N SER A 49 -3.18 -7.80 9.74
CA SER A 49 -2.89 -7.68 8.31
C SER A 49 -1.96 -8.75 7.75
N LYS A 50 -1.28 -9.53 8.61
CA LYS A 50 -0.38 -10.62 8.21
C LYS A 50 -1.07 -11.99 8.21
N GLN A 51 -2.32 -12.09 8.68
CA GLN A 51 -3.03 -13.36 8.66
C GLN A 51 -3.46 -13.71 7.23
N ASP A 52 -3.22 -14.96 6.82
CA ASP A 52 -3.49 -15.43 5.45
C ASP A 52 -4.95 -15.24 5.04
N GLU A 53 -5.91 -15.42 5.96
CA GLU A 53 -7.34 -15.22 5.72
C GLU A 53 -7.67 -13.76 5.36
N ILE A 54 -7.00 -12.81 6.03
CA ILE A 54 -7.16 -11.37 5.82
C ILE A 54 -6.50 -10.96 4.49
N LEU A 55 -5.28 -11.42 4.25
CA LEU A 55 -4.55 -11.14 3.02
C LEU A 55 -5.27 -11.68 1.79
N GLY A 56 -5.76 -12.92 1.85
CA GLY A 56 -6.54 -13.52 0.77
C GLY A 56 -7.77 -12.69 0.44
N ARG A 57 -8.55 -12.31 1.47
CA ARG A 57 -9.74 -11.46 1.26
C ARG A 57 -9.41 -10.07 0.73
N PHE A 58 -8.34 -9.45 1.24
CA PHE A 58 -7.93 -8.13 0.78
C PHE A 58 -7.52 -8.18 -0.71
N SER A 59 -6.80 -9.22 -1.12
CA SER A 59 -6.47 -9.47 -2.53
C SER A 59 -7.72 -9.65 -3.39
N GLU A 60 -8.69 -10.43 -2.93
CA GLU A 60 -9.98 -10.58 -3.64
C GLU A 60 -10.70 -9.24 -3.81
N LEU A 61 -10.75 -8.41 -2.76
CA LEU A 61 -11.38 -7.08 -2.83
C LEU A 61 -10.64 -6.18 -3.84
N GLN A 62 -9.31 -6.22 -3.87
CA GLN A 62 -8.52 -5.49 -4.86
C GLN A 62 -8.81 -5.99 -6.28
N GLU A 63 -8.84 -7.30 -6.50
CA GLU A 63 -9.17 -7.88 -7.80
C GLU A 63 -10.58 -7.52 -8.26
N LEU A 64 -11.55 -7.50 -7.34
CA LEU A 64 -12.92 -7.11 -7.63
C LEU A 64 -13.01 -5.62 -7.98
N ALA A 65 -12.33 -4.76 -7.23
CA ALA A 65 -12.25 -3.34 -7.53
C ALA A 65 -11.59 -3.10 -8.90
N LEU A 66 -10.48 -3.79 -9.19
CA LEU A 66 -9.81 -3.74 -10.49
C LEU A 66 -10.74 -4.17 -11.63
N LYS A 67 -11.46 -5.29 -11.46
CA LYS A 67 -12.46 -5.77 -12.44
C LYS A 67 -13.61 -4.77 -12.62
N SER A 68 -14.09 -4.16 -11.53
CA SER A 68 -15.19 -3.19 -11.58
C SER A 68 -14.79 -1.88 -12.25
N HIS A 69 -13.56 -1.42 -12.03
CA HIS A 69 -13.05 -0.21 -12.67
C HIS A 69 -12.55 -0.47 -14.11
N GLY A 70 -12.36 -1.73 -14.50
CA GLY A 70 -11.84 -2.10 -15.82
C GLY A 70 -10.39 -1.64 -16.05
N VAL A 71 -9.71 -1.18 -15.00
CA VAL A 71 -8.35 -0.66 -15.07
C VAL A 71 -7.39 -1.84 -14.98
N THR A 72 -6.71 -2.12 -16.08
CA THR A 72 -5.68 -3.15 -16.16
C THR A 72 -4.32 -2.49 -16.31
N ILE A 73 -3.23 -3.22 -16.00
CA ILE A 73 -1.88 -2.73 -16.28
C ILE A 73 -1.76 -2.39 -17.78
N GLU A 74 -2.32 -3.21 -18.66
CA GLU A 74 -2.32 -2.97 -20.10
C GLU A 74 -3.05 -1.67 -20.49
N SER A 75 -4.23 -1.39 -19.92
CA SER A 75 -4.96 -0.15 -20.20
C SER A 75 -4.17 1.08 -19.73
N LEU A 76 -3.58 1.03 -18.53
CA LEU A 76 -2.74 2.11 -18.00
C LEU A 76 -1.47 2.32 -18.85
N LEU A 77 -0.84 1.25 -19.32
CA LEU A 77 0.33 1.33 -20.19
C LEU A 77 -0.01 2.00 -21.53
N LYS A 78 -1.18 1.67 -22.09
CA LYS A 78 -1.69 2.29 -23.31
C LYS A 78 -1.95 3.79 -23.11
N GLU A 79 -2.62 4.16 -22.02
CA GLU A 79 -2.88 5.56 -21.66
C GLU A 79 -1.56 6.36 -21.48
N LEU A 80 -0.55 5.76 -20.85
CA LEU A 80 0.78 6.38 -20.70
C LEU A 80 1.51 6.56 -22.04
N ASP A 81 1.42 5.59 -22.95
CA ASP A 81 2.01 5.70 -24.29
C ASP A 81 1.30 6.77 -25.12
N GLU A 82 -0.02 6.88 -25.02
CA GLU A 82 -0.82 7.93 -25.66
C GLU A 82 -0.45 9.31 -25.10
N ALA A 83 -0.37 9.47 -23.78
CA ALA A 83 0.05 10.70 -23.12
C ALA A 83 1.48 11.11 -23.54
N ARG A 84 2.40 10.13 -23.67
CA ARG A 84 3.75 10.35 -24.18
C ARG A 84 3.72 10.85 -25.63
N GLY A 85 2.89 10.24 -26.48
CA GLY A 85 2.72 10.65 -27.88
C GLY A 85 2.16 12.07 -28.02
N ILE A 86 1.18 12.44 -27.20
CA ILE A 86 0.61 13.80 -27.18
C ILE A 86 1.65 14.82 -26.70
N ALA A 87 2.38 14.51 -25.63
CA ALA A 87 3.42 15.39 -25.08
C ALA A 87 4.55 15.69 -26.08
N LEU A 88 4.88 14.73 -26.96
CA LEU A 88 5.89 14.91 -28.02
C LEU A 88 5.36 15.61 -29.28
N LYS A 89 4.05 15.53 -29.55
CA LYS A 89 3.41 16.15 -30.72
C LYS A 89 2.88 17.57 -30.46
N ALA A 90 2.85 18.02 -29.20
CA ALA A 90 2.42 19.36 -28.84
C ALA A 90 3.35 20.44 -29.42
N GLU A 91 2.80 21.63 -29.71
CA GLU A 91 3.55 22.77 -30.28
C GLU A 91 4.76 23.19 -29.44
N THR A 92 4.69 22.98 -28.12
CA THR A 92 5.84 23.00 -27.22
C THR A 92 6.07 21.58 -26.69
N PRO A 93 7.13 20.88 -27.14
CA PRO A 93 7.41 19.52 -26.69
C PRO A 93 7.60 19.47 -25.17
N GLN A 94 6.67 18.81 -24.47
CA GLN A 94 6.73 18.60 -23.02
C GLN A 94 7.52 17.31 -22.73
N THR A 95 8.83 17.37 -22.95
CA THR A 95 9.74 16.23 -22.80
C THR A 95 9.78 15.69 -21.37
N SER A 96 9.64 16.55 -20.36
CA SER A 96 9.54 16.17 -18.94
C SER A 96 8.34 15.27 -18.65
N SER A 97 7.18 15.57 -19.25
CA SER A 97 5.96 14.74 -19.14
C SER A 97 6.14 13.39 -19.83
N ALA A 98 6.81 13.37 -20.99
CA ALA A 98 7.11 12.13 -21.71
C ALA A 98 8.09 11.21 -20.95
N VAL A 99 9.12 11.78 -20.32
CA VAL A 99 10.04 11.04 -19.44
C VAL A 99 9.32 10.52 -18.21
N SER A 100 8.47 11.34 -17.58
CA SER A 100 7.66 10.94 -16.42
C SER A 100 6.73 9.77 -16.77
N ALA A 101 6.07 9.80 -17.93
CA ALA A 101 5.24 8.70 -18.40
C ALA A 101 6.05 7.40 -18.60
N THR A 102 7.28 7.52 -19.13
CA THR A 102 8.19 6.36 -19.32
C THR A 102 8.65 5.78 -17.98
N MET A 103 8.96 6.63 -17.00
CA MET A 103 9.29 6.19 -15.64
C MET A 103 8.10 5.53 -14.94
N ASN A 104 6.89 6.10 -15.07
CA ASN A 104 5.68 5.52 -14.50
C ASN A 104 5.37 4.14 -15.11
N LYS A 105 5.61 3.98 -16.42
CA LYS A 105 5.54 2.69 -17.11
C LYS A 105 6.53 1.69 -16.51
N ALA A 106 7.79 2.07 -16.31
CA ALA A 106 8.80 1.22 -15.67
C ALA A 106 8.41 0.81 -14.23
N LYS A 107 7.79 1.72 -13.47
CA LYS A 107 7.26 1.43 -12.13
C LYS A 107 6.11 0.42 -12.16
N LEU A 108 5.16 0.58 -13.08
CA LEU A 108 4.01 -0.33 -13.20
C LEU A 108 4.42 -1.77 -13.55
N VAL A 109 5.47 -1.95 -14.36
CA VAL A 109 6.00 -3.29 -14.70
C VAL A 109 7.05 -3.80 -13.71
N GLY A 110 7.33 -3.06 -12.64
CA GLY A 110 8.28 -3.48 -11.60
C GLY A 110 9.75 -3.51 -12.05
N LEU A 111 10.11 -2.78 -13.11
CA LEU A 111 11.50 -2.62 -13.56
C LEU A 111 12.26 -1.57 -12.75
N ASP A 112 11.55 -0.65 -12.09
CA ASP A 112 12.11 0.39 -11.21
C ASP A 112 12.29 -0.13 -9.78
N LYS A 113 13.19 -1.11 -9.59
CA LYS A 113 13.53 -1.65 -8.26
C LYS A 113 14.68 -0.85 -7.64
N HIS A 114 14.41 -0.18 -6.54
CA HIS A 114 15.43 0.40 -5.67
C HIS A 114 15.70 -0.53 -4.50
N ASP A 115 16.81 -1.27 -4.54
CA ASP A 115 17.30 -2.05 -3.40
C ASP A 115 17.88 -1.08 -2.36
N ALA A 116 17.04 -0.55 -1.48
CA ALA A 116 17.48 0.24 -0.34
C ALA A 116 17.96 -0.70 0.78
N SER A 117 19.23 -1.11 0.74
CA SER A 117 19.87 -1.77 1.87
C SER A 117 20.07 -0.76 3.01
N VAL A 118 19.15 -0.73 3.98
CA VAL A 118 19.32 0.08 5.19
C VAL A 118 20.20 -0.70 6.17
N LYS A 119 21.46 -0.31 6.31
CA LYS A 119 22.31 -0.77 7.42
C LYS A 119 21.92 0.02 8.66
N VAL A 120 21.32 -0.65 9.64
CA VAL A 120 21.03 -0.06 10.95
C VAL A 120 22.03 -0.63 11.95
N ASP A 121 22.95 0.20 12.42
CA ASP A 121 23.79 -0.13 13.58
C ASP A 121 22.94 0.04 14.84
N VAL A 122 22.51 -1.09 15.42
CA VAL A 122 21.77 -1.11 16.70
C VAL A 122 22.77 -1.30 17.83
N THR A 123 23.15 -0.20 18.49
CA THR A 123 23.89 -0.28 19.76
C THR A 123 22.91 -0.60 20.89
N VAL A 124 22.85 -1.87 21.29
CA VAL A 124 22.09 -2.29 22.47
C VAL A 124 22.94 -2.03 23.72
N ARG A 125 22.56 -1.02 24.50
CA ARG A 125 23.19 -0.72 25.81
C ARG A 125 22.62 -1.68 26.85
N ASN A 126 23.47 -2.51 27.44
CA ASN A 126 23.07 -3.61 28.32
C ASN A 126 23.50 -3.41 29.78
N THR A 127 24.32 -2.39 30.10
CA THR A 127 24.91 -2.24 31.43
C THR A 127 24.70 -0.84 32.01
N LEU A 128 24.68 -0.74 33.35
CA LEU A 128 24.48 0.53 34.08
C LEU A 128 25.63 1.52 33.86
N ASP A 129 26.83 1.06 33.49
CA ASP A 129 27.97 1.91 33.12
C ASP A 129 27.71 2.71 31.83
N ASP A 130 26.82 2.22 30.95
CA ASP A 130 26.43 2.92 29.72
C ASP A 130 25.54 4.16 29.98
N PHE A 131 25.04 4.35 31.21
CA PHE A 131 24.13 5.44 31.59
C PHE A 131 24.82 6.64 32.25
N TYR A 132 26.03 6.45 32.79
CA TYR A 132 26.73 7.46 33.60
C TYR A 132 28.03 7.98 32.96
N SER A 133 28.24 7.74 31.67
CA SER A 133 29.32 8.33 30.88
C SER A 133 28.86 9.55 30.10
#